data_AF-A0A3F2V050-F1
#
_entry.id   AF-A0A3F2V050-F1
#
_cell.length_a   1.000
_cell.length_b   1.000
_cell.length_c   1.000
_cell.angle_alpha   90.00
_cell.angle_beta   90.00
_cell.angle_gamma   90.00
#
_symmetry.space_group_name_H-M   'P 1'
#
loop_
_entity.id
_entity.type
_entity.pdbx_description
1 polymer ?
#
loop_
_entity_poly.entity_id
_entity_poly.type
_entity_poly.pdbx_seq_one_letter_code
_entity_poly.pdbx_strand_id
1 'polypeptide(L)'
;MKIIVRLVALIAALNAGTVVADEFSMPFGLAAIPGARLAISDAYDTAGGDREESIARFGTQVAREEVISFYRNALEEARFEIYSSSDRPDYAMIAGKRDDDRITVYYKNQSDWVEADEGELSVKAEYNKQ
;
A
#
# COMPACT_ATOMS: atom_id res chain seq x y z
N MET A 1 -19.18 49.97 7.67
CA MET A 1 -18.00 49.26 7.10
C MET A 1 -17.58 47.97 7.80
N LYS A 2 -18.20 47.52 8.92
CA LYS A 2 -17.81 46.26 9.60
C LYS A 2 -18.48 44.98 9.08
N ILE A 3 -19.52 45.10 8.25
CA ILE A 3 -20.33 43.96 7.78
C ILE A 3 -19.75 43.33 6.50
N ILE A 4 -19.19 44.14 5.60
CA ILE A 4 -18.65 43.65 4.31
C ILE A 4 -17.39 42.80 4.51
N VAL A 5 -16.54 43.16 5.47
CA VAL A 5 -15.31 42.40 5.79
C VAL A 5 -15.62 41.00 6.35
N ARG A 6 -16.75 40.83 7.04
CA ARG A 6 -17.17 39.52 7.58
C ARG A 6 -17.71 38.57 6.50
N LEU A 7 -18.27 39.10 5.42
CA LEU A 7 -18.80 38.29 4.32
C LEU A 7 -17.69 37.71 3.44
N VAL A 8 -16.60 38.47 3.24
CA VAL A 8 -15.45 38.01 2.44
C VAL A 8 -14.66 36.91 3.16
N ALA A 9 -14.58 36.94 4.49
CA ALA A 9 -13.95 35.87 5.28
C ALA A 9 -14.71 34.53 5.21
N LEU A 10 -16.04 34.56 5.07
CA LEU A 10 -16.86 33.36 5.00
C LEU A 10 -16.70 32.61 3.66
N ILE A 11 -16.46 33.35 2.57
CA ILE A 11 -16.30 32.76 1.21
C ILE A 11 -14.92 32.12 1.03
N ALA A 12 -13.89 32.59 1.73
CA ALA A 12 -12.56 32.00 1.69
C ALA A 12 -12.50 30.62 2.38
N ALA A 13 -13.32 30.37 3.40
CA ALA A 13 -13.38 29.09 4.11
C ALA A 13 -14.08 27.98 3.31
N LEU A 14 -15.00 28.34 2.40
CA LEU A 14 -15.70 27.38 1.52
C LEU A 14 -14.86 26.89 0.34
N ASN A 15 -13.74 27.56 0.03
CA ASN A 15 -12.80 27.15 -1.02
C ASN A 15 -11.50 26.55 -0.45
N ALA A 16 -11.42 26.30 0.86
CA ALA A 16 -10.47 25.35 1.40
C ALA A 16 -10.94 23.96 0.96
N GLY A 17 -10.70 23.65 -0.32
CA GLY A 17 -10.94 22.32 -0.87
C GLY A 17 -10.31 21.33 0.07
N THR A 18 -11.12 20.41 0.58
CA THR A 18 -10.62 19.17 1.13
C THR A 18 -9.77 18.57 0.03
N VAL A 19 -8.44 18.68 0.17
CA VAL A 19 -7.52 17.79 -0.51
C VAL A 19 -7.86 16.43 0.07
N VAL A 20 -8.77 15.73 -0.60
CA VAL A 20 -8.99 14.32 -0.37
C VAL A 20 -7.66 13.72 -0.78
N ALA A 21 -6.84 13.36 0.20
CA ALA A 21 -5.68 12.51 -0.08
C ALA A 21 -6.23 11.31 -0.83
N ASP A 22 -5.72 11.04 -2.04
CA ASP A 22 -6.13 9.88 -2.80
C ASP A 22 -5.98 8.67 -1.88
N GLU A 23 -7.09 7.97 -1.65
CA GLU A 23 -7.11 6.78 -0.81
C GLU A 23 -6.24 5.74 -1.52
N PHE A 24 -5.16 5.32 -0.87
CA PHE A 24 -4.25 4.34 -1.44
C PHE A 24 -5.05 3.11 -1.90
N SER A 25 -4.95 2.81 -3.19
CA SER A 25 -5.56 1.63 -3.77
C SER A 25 -4.51 0.55 -3.91
N MET A 26 -4.83 -0.64 -3.42
CA MET A 26 -3.95 -1.81 -3.55
C MET A 26 -3.69 -2.12 -5.03
N PRO A 27 -2.44 -2.44 -5.40
CA PRO A 27 -2.08 -2.74 -6.78
C PRO A 27 -2.83 -3.97 -7.28
N PHE A 28 -3.13 -3.98 -8.59
CA PHE A 28 -3.82 -5.08 -9.28
C PHE A 28 -5.22 -5.42 -8.73
N GLY A 29 -5.84 -4.53 -7.95
CA GLY A 29 -7.15 -4.76 -7.35
C GLY A 29 -7.13 -5.80 -6.23
N LEU A 30 -5.94 -6.09 -5.66
CA LEU A 30 -5.82 -6.99 -4.51
C LEU A 30 -6.53 -6.39 -3.29
N ALA A 31 -7.08 -7.24 -2.43
CA ALA A 31 -7.63 -6.77 -1.16
C ALA A 31 -6.48 -6.41 -0.19
N ALA A 32 -6.69 -5.37 0.61
CA ALA A 32 -5.85 -5.13 1.77
C ALA A 32 -6.15 -6.16 2.88
N ILE A 33 -5.17 -6.46 3.73
CA ILE A 33 -5.41 -7.29 4.91
C ILE A 33 -6.44 -6.61 5.81
N PRO A 34 -7.53 -7.30 6.20
CA PRO A 34 -8.50 -6.74 7.14
C PRO A 34 -7.84 -6.29 8.45
N GLY A 35 -8.14 -5.06 8.86
CA GLY A 35 -7.56 -4.47 10.08
C GLY A 35 -6.12 -3.95 9.93
N ALA A 36 -5.50 -4.07 8.75
CA ALA A 36 -4.22 -3.42 8.49
C ALA A 36 -4.41 -1.91 8.30
N ARG A 37 -3.52 -1.13 8.92
CA ARG A 37 -3.50 0.33 8.85
C ARG A 37 -2.38 0.77 7.93
N LEU A 38 -2.69 1.57 6.91
CA LEU A 38 -1.66 2.15 6.05
C LEU A 38 -0.76 3.07 6.88
N ALA A 39 0.55 2.81 6.86
CA ALA A 39 1.55 3.62 7.52
C ALA A 39 2.18 4.62 6.54
N ILE A 40 2.59 4.14 5.38
CA ILE A 40 3.15 4.98 4.31
C ILE A 40 2.92 4.31 2.95
N SER A 41 2.71 5.11 1.92
CA SER A 41 2.71 4.67 0.54
C SER A 41 3.45 5.68 -0.33
N ASP A 42 4.11 5.18 -1.36
CA ASP A 42 4.76 6.00 -2.38
C ASP A 42 4.70 5.29 -3.74
N ALA A 43 4.80 6.05 -4.82
CA ALA A 43 4.84 5.55 -6.18
C ALA A 43 5.83 6.37 -7.00
N TYR A 44 6.67 5.70 -7.76
CA TYR A 44 7.72 6.35 -8.55
C TYR A 44 7.98 5.63 -9.86
N ASP A 45 8.51 6.38 -10.81
CA ASP A 45 8.90 5.86 -12.12
C ASP A 45 10.07 4.88 -11.99
N THR A 46 9.98 3.74 -12.65
CA THR A 46 11.14 2.86 -12.80
C THR A 46 12.15 3.47 -13.77
N ALA A 47 13.37 2.93 -13.78
CA ALA A 47 14.34 3.26 -14.81
C ALA A 47 13.75 3.01 -16.22
N GLY A 48 13.61 4.07 -17.01
CA GLY A 48 12.98 4.04 -18.34
C GLY A 48 11.66 4.82 -18.45
N GLY A 49 10.99 5.12 -17.33
CA GLY A 49 9.81 6.00 -17.29
C GLY A 49 8.49 5.39 -17.77
N ASP A 50 8.52 4.23 -18.45
CA ASP A 50 7.33 3.55 -18.98
C ASP A 50 6.55 2.75 -17.92
N ARG A 51 7.16 2.51 -16.76
CA ARG A 51 6.61 1.69 -15.68
C ARG A 51 6.67 2.43 -14.36
N GLU A 52 5.78 2.03 -13.47
CA GLU A 52 5.63 2.56 -12.12
C GLU A 52 5.96 1.46 -11.11
N GLU A 53 6.71 1.81 -10.08
CA GLU A 53 6.87 1.03 -8.87
C GLU A 53 6.07 1.68 -7.75
N SER A 54 5.12 0.94 -7.19
CA SER A 54 4.34 1.35 -6.01
C SER A 54 4.79 0.54 -4.80
N ILE A 55 4.98 1.21 -3.66
CA ILE A 55 5.26 0.58 -2.38
C ILE A 55 4.27 1.12 -1.35
N ALA A 56 3.60 0.22 -0.65
CA ALA A 56 2.84 0.54 0.55
C ALA A 56 3.27 -0.32 1.73
N ARG A 57 3.36 0.31 2.90
CA ARG A 57 3.63 -0.36 4.18
C ARG A 57 2.44 -0.17 5.11
N PHE A 58 2.10 -1.23 5.80
CA PHE A 58 0.97 -1.31 6.71
C PHE A 58 1.41 -1.86 8.06
N GLY A 59 0.86 -1.32 9.13
CA GLY A 59 0.86 -1.95 10.44
C GLY A 59 -0.29 -2.95 10.53
N THR A 60 -0.04 -4.12 11.12
CA THR A 60 -1.08 -5.13 11.34
C THR A 60 -0.81 -5.96 12.59
N GLN A 61 -1.88 -6.36 13.28
CA GLN A 61 -1.83 -7.35 14.36
C GLN A 61 -2.13 -8.79 13.85
N VAL A 62 -2.43 -8.94 12.56
CA VAL A 62 -2.68 -10.24 11.93
C VAL A 62 -1.39 -11.05 11.90
N ALA A 63 -1.47 -12.33 12.28
CA ALA A 63 -0.30 -13.20 12.32
C ALA A 63 0.35 -13.33 10.94
N ARG A 64 1.68 -13.42 10.93
CA ARG A 64 2.51 -13.58 9.74
C ARG A 64 2.01 -14.67 8.80
N GLU A 65 1.70 -15.85 9.32
CA GLU A 65 1.25 -17.01 8.55
C GLU A 65 -0.08 -16.72 7.85
N GLU A 66 -0.97 -16.00 8.53
CA GLU A 66 -2.26 -15.59 8.00
C GLU A 66 -2.10 -14.53 6.90
N VAL A 67 -1.24 -13.52 7.11
CA VAL A 67 -0.91 -12.51 6.09
C VAL A 67 -0.34 -13.17 4.82
N ILE A 68 0.62 -14.07 4.96
CA ILE A 68 1.24 -14.74 3.82
C ILE A 68 0.26 -15.67 3.11
N SER A 69 -0.57 -16.40 3.85
CA SER A 69 -1.60 -17.27 3.26
C SER A 69 -2.65 -16.45 2.51
N PHE A 70 -3.09 -15.33 3.08
CA PHE A 70 -4.03 -14.40 2.44
C PHE A 70 -3.51 -13.91 1.09
N TYR A 71 -2.29 -13.37 1.05
CA TYR A 71 -1.75 -12.85 -0.20
C TYR A 71 -1.36 -13.94 -1.18
N ARG A 72 -0.95 -15.13 -0.72
CA ARG A 72 -0.73 -16.26 -1.63
C ARG A 72 -2.00 -16.60 -2.40
N ASN A 73 -3.11 -16.74 -1.70
CA ASN A 73 -4.41 -17.02 -2.32
C ASN A 73 -4.83 -15.89 -3.27
N ALA A 74 -4.70 -14.62 -2.83
CA ALA A 74 -5.07 -13.47 -3.65
C ALA A 74 -4.23 -13.37 -4.93
N LEU A 75 -2.93 -13.69 -4.86
CA LEU A 75 -2.04 -13.70 -6.02
C LEU A 75 -2.39 -14.84 -6.99
N GLU A 76 -2.67 -16.04 -6.47
CA GLU A 76 -3.09 -17.19 -7.27
C GLU A 76 -4.43 -16.92 -7.98
N GLU A 77 -5.42 -16.35 -7.28
CA GLU A 77 -6.71 -15.93 -7.86
C GLU A 77 -6.52 -14.86 -8.95
N ALA A 78 -5.59 -13.92 -8.74
CA ALA A 78 -5.22 -12.90 -9.71
C ALA A 78 -4.29 -13.42 -10.84
N ARG A 79 -4.03 -14.73 -10.89
CA ARG A 79 -3.21 -15.43 -11.90
C ARG A 79 -1.74 -15.00 -11.92
N PHE A 80 -1.19 -14.59 -10.78
CA PHE A 80 0.25 -14.45 -10.62
C PHE A 80 0.89 -15.83 -10.40
N GLU A 81 2.00 -16.08 -11.07
CA GLU A 81 2.86 -17.22 -10.78
C GLU A 81 3.80 -16.85 -9.62
N ILE A 82 3.72 -17.60 -8.52
CA ILE A 82 4.64 -17.41 -7.38
C ILE A 82 5.99 -18.01 -7.74
N TYR A 83 7.00 -17.16 -7.95
CA TYR A 83 8.35 -17.58 -8.35
C TYR A 83 9.38 -17.53 -7.21
N SER A 84 9.05 -16.89 -6.09
CA SER A 84 9.93 -16.83 -4.93
C SER A 84 9.14 -16.76 -3.62
N SER A 85 9.67 -17.38 -2.57
CA SER A 85 9.15 -17.24 -1.22
C SER A 85 10.23 -17.49 -0.17
N SER A 86 10.04 -16.93 1.02
CA SER A 86 10.89 -17.14 2.19
C SER A 86 10.03 -17.13 3.44
N ASP A 87 10.33 -18.01 4.40
CA ASP A 87 9.74 -18.01 5.74
C ASP A 87 10.87 -18.18 6.75
N ARG A 88 11.17 -17.10 7.47
CA ARG A 88 12.23 -17.01 8.48
C ARG A 88 11.62 -16.46 9.76
N PRO A 89 12.12 -16.81 10.95
CA PRO A 89 11.50 -16.42 12.22
C PRO A 89 11.15 -14.94 12.35
N ASP A 90 11.92 -14.05 11.73
CA ASP A 90 11.83 -12.59 11.77
C ASP A 90 11.08 -11.97 10.58
N TYR A 91 10.96 -12.68 9.46
CA TYR A 91 10.28 -12.18 8.27
C TYR A 91 9.74 -13.30 7.37
N ALA A 92 8.71 -12.98 6.59
CA ALA A 92 8.25 -13.82 5.50
C ALA A 92 8.09 -13.02 4.21
N MET A 93 8.16 -13.71 3.07
CA MET A 93 8.04 -13.09 1.76
C MET A 93 7.40 -14.03 0.75
N ILE A 94 6.57 -13.48 -0.12
CA ILE A 94 6.14 -14.11 -1.37
C ILE A 94 6.28 -13.11 -2.52
N ALA A 95 6.76 -13.58 -3.68
CA ALA A 95 6.87 -12.79 -4.89
C ALA A 95 6.13 -13.48 -6.05
N GLY A 96 5.28 -12.72 -6.72
CA GLY A 96 4.49 -13.15 -7.86
C GLY A 96 4.87 -12.39 -9.13
N LYS A 97 4.72 -13.04 -10.29
CA LYS A 97 4.84 -12.43 -11.60
C LYS A 97 3.64 -12.78 -12.48
N ARG A 98 3.15 -11.83 -13.28
CA ARG A 98 2.14 -12.06 -14.32
C ARG A 98 2.48 -11.18 -15.52
N ASP A 99 2.81 -11.77 -16.66
CA ASP A 99 3.34 -11.05 -17.82
C ASP A 99 4.54 -10.17 -17.43
N ASP A 100 4.44 -8.85 -17.56
CA ASP A 100 5.47 -7.92 -17.09
C ASP A 100 5.21 -7.41 -15.66
N ASP A 101 4.03 -7.66 -15.09
CA ASP A 101 3.69 -7.23 -13.74
C ASP A 101 4.48 -8.03 -12.69
N ARG A 102 4.97 -7.33 -11.66
CA ARG A 102 5.61 -7.96 -10.51
C ARG A 102 4.97 -7.46 -9.23
N ILE A 103 4.92 -8.35 -8.25
CA ILE A 103 4.51 -8.00 -6.90
C ILE A 103 5.32 -8.79 -5.89
N THR A 104 5.72 -8.12 -4.82
CA THR A 104 6.36 -8.76 -3.67
C THR A 104 5.65 -8.31 -2.41
N VAL A 105 5.24 -9.28 -1.62
CA VAL A 105 4.66 -9.08 -0.30
C VAL A 105 5.69 -9.52 0.72
N TYR A 106 6.06 -8.61 1.62
CA TYR A 106 6.93 -8.85 2.76
C TYR A 106 6.15 -8.69 4.06
N TYR A 107 6.43 -9.56 5.02
CA TYR A 107 6.04 -9.40 6.41
C TYR A 107 7.30 -9.33 7.28
N LYS A 108 7.34 -8.40 8.24
CA LYS A 108 8.38 -8.33 9.28
C LYS A 108 7.72 -8.24 10.65
N ASN A 109 8.28 -8.94 11.62
CA ASN A 109 7.73 -8.92 12.99
C ASN A 109 7.87 -7.55 13.68
N GLN A 110 8.85 -6.74 13.27
CA GLN A 110 9.13 -5.42 13.83
C GLN A 110 9.65 -4.49 12.75
N SER A 111 9.29 -3.21 12.85
CA SER A 111 9.75 -2.16 11.93
C SER A 111 9.57 -0.78 12.52
N ASP A 112 10.44 0.16 12.13
CA ASP A 112 10.35 1.59 12.51
C ASP A 112 9.18 2.31 11.82
N TRP A 113 8.50 1.66 10.88
CA TRP A 113 7.39 2.24 10.12
C TRP A 113 6.01 1.99 10.74
N VAL A 114 5.92 1.14 11.77
CA VAL A 114 4.64 0.70 12.39
C VAL A 114 4.72 0.78 13.91
N GLU A 115 3.60 0.61 14.60
CA GLU A 115 3.59 0.64 16.07
C GLU A 115 4.33 -0.56 16.66
N ALA A 116 4.80 -0.45 17.90
CA ALA A 116 5.65 -1.46 18.53
C ALA A 116 4.97 -2.83 18.75
N ASP A 117 3.64 -2.87 18.74
CA ASP A 117 2.81 -4.08 18.85
C ASP A 117 2.28 -4.58 17.50
N GLU A 118 2.69 -3.97 16.39
CA GLU A 118 2.31 -4.34 15.02
C GLU A 118 3.47 -5.03 14.26
N GLY A 119 3.12 -5.95 13.38
CA GLY A 119 4.00 -6.37 12.29
C GLY A 119 3.93 -5.40 11.12
N GLU A 120 5.03 -5.25 10.37
CA GLU A 120 5.02 -4.55 9.08
C GLU A 120 4.63 -5.53 7.98
N LEU A 121 3.58 -5.18 7.25
CA LEU A 121 3.28 -5.71 5.93
C LEU A 121 3.73 -4.69 4.88
N SER A 122 4.61 -5.08 3.97
CA SER A 122 5.01 -4.25 2.83
C SER A 122 4.57 -4.91 1.53
N VAL A 123 3.87 -4.16 0.69
CA VAL A 123 3.42 -4.58 -0.64
C VAL A 123 4.11 -3.68 -1.65
N LYS A 124 5.01 -4.27 -2.43
CA LYS A 124 5.72 -3.63 -3.54
C LYS A 124 5.19 -4.19 -4.85
N ALA A 125 4.75 -3.34 -5.76
CA ALA A 125 4.29 -3.72 -7.08
C ALA A 125 5.00 -2.93 -8.18
N GLU A 126 5.20 -3.55 -9.33
CA GLU A 126 5.75 -2.92 -10.52
C GLU A 126 4.85 -3.26 -11.71
N TYR A 127 4.40 -2.23 -12.44
CA TYR A 127 3.45 -2.37 -13.54
C TYR A 127 3.62 -1.28 -14.60
N ASN A 128 3.08 -1.51 -15.79
CA ASN A 128 3.01 -0.50 -16.83
C ASN A 128 2.07 0.64 -16.39
N LYS A 129 2.46 1.89 -16.63
CA LYS A 129 1.59 3.04 -16.34
C LYS A 129 0.27 2.93 -17.13
N GLN A 130 -0.84 3.34 -16.52
CA GLN A 130 -2.14 3.43 -17.18
C GLN A 130 -2.30 4.73 -17.95
#